data_AF-A0A948T0B9-F1
#
_entry.id   AF-A0A948T0B9-F1
#
_cell.length_a   1.000
_cell.length_b   1.000
_cell.length_c   1.000
_cell.angle_alpha   90.00
_cell.angle_beta   90.00
_cell.angle_gamma   90.00
#
_symmetry.space_group_name_H-M   'P 1'
#
loop_
_entity.id
_entity.type
_entity.pdbx_description
1 polymer ?
#
loop_
_entity_poly.entity_id
_entity_poly.type
_entity_poly.pdbx_seq_one_letter_code
_entity_poly.pdbx_strand_id
1 'polypeptide(L)'
;MTRPGRVLFLGCGSVTQAALPLLIRDVKVDPKTITVIDFVDNRHRVADSIAAGVTYKTMQITPENMGQVLGDHVSAGDMLLDLAWNIDAPTIIGWCHDHGVRYLNTSVELWNPYEDLASTPPLD
;
A
#
# COMPACT_ATOMS: atom_id res chain seq x y z
N MET A 1 0.05 7.56 -21.80
CA MET A 1 -0.21 6.54 -20.77
C MET A 1 -1.60 6.74 -20.22
N THR A 2 -2.38 5.67 -20.01
CA THR A 2 -3.70 5.70 -19.38
C THR A 2 -3.56 5.84 -17.86
N ARG A 3 -4.49 6.56 -17.21
CA ARG A 3 -4.52 6.71 -15.74
C ARG A 3 -4.98 5.40 -15.07
N PRO A 4 -4.56 5.11 -13.82
CA PRO A 4 -5.13 4.01 -13.04
C PRO A 4 -6.63 4.16 -12.88
N GLY A 5 -7.36 3.05 -12.99
CA GLY A 5 -8.78 2.99 -12.62
C GLY A 5 -8.94 3.05 -11.10
N ARG A 6 -8.15 2.24 -10.38
CA ARG A 6 -8.07 2.18 -8.92
C ARG A 6 -6.65 2.39 -8.43
N VAL A 7 -6.54 2.91 -7.20
CA VAL A 7 -5.27 3.10 -6.50
C VAL A 7 -5.37 2.49 -5.10
N LEU A 8 -4.50 1.54 -4.79
CA LEU A 8 -4.40 0.93 -3.47
C LEU A 8 -3.14 1.44 -2.77
N PHE A 9 -3.29 1.93 -1.55
CA PHE A 9 -2.21 2.22 -0.61
C PHE A 9 -2.16 1.12 0.45
N LEU A 10 -0.99 0.53 0.65
CA LEU A 10 -0.70 -0.28 1.82
C LEU A 10 0.14 0.56 2.79
N GLY A 11 -0.30 0.62 4.05
CA GLY A 11 0.28 1.47 5.07
C GLY A 11 -0.28 2.91 5.05
N CYS A 12 -0.46 3.46 6.25
CA CYS A 12 -0.93 4.82 6.51
C CYS A 12 0.04 5.56 7.45
N GLY A 13 1.35 5.35 7.23
CA GLY A 13 2.44 6.06 7.89
C GLY A 13 2.62 7.50 7.40
N SER A 14 3.76 8.10 7.72
CA SER A 14 4.09 9.48 7.33
C SER A 14 4.14 9.68 5.81
N VAL A 15 4.61 8.67 5.07
CA VAL A 15 4.73 8.76 3.61
C VAL A 15 3.35 8.83 2.95
N THR A 16 2.39 7.99 3.37
CA THR A 16 1.01 8.05 2.88
C THR A 16 0.34 9.38 3.22
N GLN A 17 0.55 9.91 4.43
CA GLN A 17 0.02 11.22 4.83
C GLN A 17 0.52 12.36 3.93
N ALA A 18 1.78 12.27 3.46
CA ALA A 18 2.34 13.26 2.55
C ALA A 18 1.90 13.04 1.10
N ALA A 19 1.85 11.79 0.63
CA ALA A 19 1.60 11.48 -0.78
C ALA A 19 0.11 11.53 -1.16
N LEU A 20 -0.77 11.00 -0.33
CA LEU A 20 -2.20 10.86 -0.65
C LEU A 20 -2.87 12.20 -1.00
N PRO A 21 -2.65 13.30 -0.27
CA PRO A 21 -3.22 14.60 -0.64
C PRO A 21 -2.70 15.13 -1.99
N LEU A 22 -1.45 14.83 -2.36
CA LEU A 22 -0.86 15.26 -3.63
C LEU A 22 -1.47 14.50 -4.81
N LEU A 23 -1.76 13.20 -4.67
CA LEU A 23 -2.46 12.44 -5.71
C LEU A 23 -3.85 13.02 -5.98
N ILE A 24 -4.57 13.40 -4.93
CA ILE A 24 -5.90 14.01 -5.06
C ILE A 24 -5.79 15.43 -5.62
N ARG A 25 -4.92 16.28 -5.03
CA ARG A 25 -4.85 17.71 -5.35
C ARG A 25 -4.16 17.99 -6.68
N ASP A 26 -3.04 17.35 -6.96
CA ASP A 26 -2.15 17.74 -8.06
C ASP A 26 -2.29 16.79 -9.25
N VAL A 27 -2.38 15.48 -8.99
CA VAL A 27 -2.56 14.46 -10.05
C VAL A 27 -4.04 14.31 -10.46
N LYS A 28 -4.96 14.82 -9.63
CA LYS A 28 -6.42 14.78 -9.86
C LYS A 28 -6.95 13.35 -9.97
N VAL A 29 -6.47 12.45 -9.12
CA VAL A 29 -7.09 11.12 -8.92
C VAL A 29 -8.40 11.32 -8.17
N ASP A 30 -9.46 10.66 -8.63
CA ASP A 30 -10.75 10.67 -7.92
C ASP A 30 -10.58 9.95 -6.56
N PRO A 31 -10.80 10.62 -5.41
CA PRO A 31 -10.67 9.99 -4.11
C PRO A 31 -11.48 8.69 -3.96
N LYS A 32 -12.61 8.56 -4.66
CA LYS A 32 -13.49 7.39 -4.60
C LYS A 32 -12.87 6.13 -5.20
N THR A 33 -11.81 6.26 -6.00
CA THR A 33 -11.09 5.12 -6.57
C THR A 33 -9.86 4.75 -5.75
N ILE A 34 -9.63 5.42 -4.62
CA ILE A 34 -8.50 5.17 -3.73
C ILE A 34 -8.97 4.35 -2.52
N THR A 35 -8.22 3.30 -2.21
CA THR A 35 -8.34 2.56 -0.95
C THR A 35 -7.02 2.61 -0.18
N VAL A 36 -7.08 2.83 1.14
CA VAL A 36 -5.95 2.71 2.06
C VAL A 36 -6.20 1.52 2.98
N ILE A 37 -5.22 0.63 3.10
CA ILE A 37 -5.23 -0.50 4.03
C ILE A 37 -4.06 -0.35 5.00
N ASP A 38 -4.34 -0.45 6.30
CA ASP A 38 -3.33 -0.48 7.36
C ASP A 38 -3.81 -1.41 8.48
N PHE A 39 -2.92 -2.08 9.19
CA PHE A 39 -3.29 -2.93 10.31
C PHE A 39 -3.56 -2.12 11.59
N VAL A 40 -3.04 -0.89 11.68
CA VAL A 40 -3.33 0.08 12.75
C VAL A 40 -4.38 1.07 12.28
N ASP A 41 -5.31 1.45 13.16
CA ASP A 41 -6.27 2.51 12.85
C ASP A 41 -5.61 3.91 12.83
N ASN A 42 -5.20 4.32 11.64
CA ASN A 42 -4.60 5.62 11.35
C ASN A 42 -5.56 6.58 10.64
N ARG A 43 -6.89 6.32 10.64
CA ARG A 43 -7.88 7.16 9.93
C ARG A 43 -7.80 8.63 10.27
N HIS A 44 -7.52 8.95 11.53
CA HIS A 44 -7.37 10.32 12.02
C HIS A 44 -6.25 11.10 11.30
N ARG A 45 -5.25 10.41 10.75
CA ARG A 45 -4.09 11.02 10.06
C ARG A 45 -4.40 11.40 8.61
N VAL A 46 -5.47 10.84 8.03
CA VAL A 46 -5.90 11.07 6.64
C VAL A 46 -7.39 11.44 6.56
N ALA A 47 -7.93 12.04 7.63
CA ALA A 47 -9.36 12.33 7.77
C ALA A 47 -9.93 13.15 6.61
N ASP A 48 -9.19 14.16 6.14
CA ASP A 48 -9.61 15.01 5.01
C ASP A 48 -9.71 14.22 3.70
N SER A 49 -8.80 13.26 3.48
CA SER A 49 -8.85 12.39 2.30
C SER A 49 -10.03 11.42 2.38
N ILE A 50 -10.32 10.89 3.56
CA ILE A 50 -11.52 10.05 3.78
C ILE A 50 -12.79 10.89 3.55
N ALA A 51 -12.86 12.12 4.07
CA ALA A 51 -13.98 13.03 3.84
C ALA A 51 -14.15 13.37 2.34
N ALA A 52 -13.06 13.39 1.56
CA ALA A 52 -13.09 13.56 0.12
C ALA A 52 -13.57 12.31 -0.66
N GLY A 53 -13.62 11.13 -0.03
CA GLY A 53 -14.14 9.89 -0.62
C GLY A 53 -13.18 8.70 -0.61
N VAL A 54 -11.97 8.82 -0.04
CA VAL A 54 -11.04 7.70 0.09
C VAL A 54 -11.63 6.62 0.99
N THR A 55 -11.59 5.37 0.53
CA THR A 55 -11.97 4.22 1.35
C THR A 55 -10.81 3.83 2.27
N TYR A 56 -11.10 3.57 3.54
CA TYR A 56 -10.09 3.11 4.50
C TYR A 56 -10.51 1.76 5.10
N LYS A 57 -9.58 0.81 5.21
CA LYS A 57 -9.81 -0.48 5.84
C LYS A 57 -8.70 -0.79 6.85
N THR A 58 -9.11 -1.15 8.07
CA THR A 58 -8.17 -1.69 9.06
C THR A 58 -8.06 -3.20 8.86
N MET A 59 -6.92 -3.65 8.34
CA MET A 59 -6.65 -5.06 8.02
C MET A 59 -5.14 -5.29 7.95
N GLN A 60 -4.69 -6.43 8.47
CA GLN A 60 -3.32 -6.88 8.31
C GLN A 60 -3.17 -7.71 7.03
N ILE A 61 -2.19 -7.34 6.20
CA ILE A 61 -1.75 -8.16 5.09
C ILE A 61 -0.76 -9.20 5.62
N THR A 62 -0.98 -10.45 5.26
CA THR A 62 -0.12 -11.59 5.61
C THR A 62 0.22 -12.39 4.35
N PRO A 63 1.24 -13.25 4.37
CA PRO A 63 1.55 -14.11 3.23
C PRO A 63 0.34 -14.92 2.74
N GLU A 64 -0.51 -15.37 3.66
CA GLU A 64 -1.66 -16.24 3.37
C GLU A 64 -2.82 -15.50 2.72
N ASN A 65 -3.01 -14.21 3.05
CA ASN A 65 -4.15 -13.43 2.57
C ASN A 65 -3.81 -12.44 1.44
N MET A 66 -2.52 -12.15 1.22
CA MET A 66 -2.08 -11.08 0.32
C MET A 66 -2.70 -11.23 -1.08
N GLY A 67 -2.59 -12.40 -1.69
CA GLY A 67 -3.10 -12.60 -3.06
C GLY A 67 -4.59 -12.31 -3.20
N GLN A 68 -5.41 -12.75 -2.23
CA GLN A 68 -6.84 -12.47 -2.22
C GLN A 68 -7.11 -10.97 -2.00
N VAL A 69 -6.50 -10.39 -0.96
CA VAL A 69 -6.73 -8.99 -0.61
C VAL A 69 -6.32 -8.06 -1.74
N LEU A 70 -5.17 -8.29 -2.39
CA LEU A 70 -4.75 -7.48 -3.52
C LEU A 70 -5.70 -7.65 -4.70
N GLY A 71 -6.11 -8.88 -5.02
CA GLY A 71 -7.07 -9.17 -6.11
C GLY A 71 -8.44 -8.52 -5.93
N ASP A 72 -8.90 -8.37 -4.68
CA ASP A 72 -10.17 -7.69 -4.37
C ASP A 72 -10.10 -6.17 -4.64
N HIS A 73 -8.91 -5.56 -4.60
CA HIS A 73 -8.75 -4.10 -4.63
C HIS A 73 -8.10 -3.54 -5.90
N VAL A 74 -7.26 -4.33 -6.60
CA VAL A 74 -6.55 -3.90 -7.81
C VAL A 74 -6.52 -5.00 -8.87
N SER A 75 -6.45 -4.60 -10.13
CA SER A 75 -6.34 -5.49 -11.29
C SER A 75 -5.45 -4.86 -12.37
N ALA A 76 -5.26 -5.56 -13.48
CA ALA A 76 -4.47 -5.07 -14.62
C ALA A 76 -4.83 -3.61 -14.99
N GLY A 77 -3.81 -2.75 -15.04
CA GLY A 77 -3.98 -1.33 -15.33
C GLY A 77 -4.28 -0.43 -14.12
N ASP A 78 -4.41 -0.96 -12.91
CA ASP A 78 -4.49 -0.21 -11.65
C ASP A 78 -3.09 0.06 -11.07
N MET A 79 -3.03 0.72 -9.91
CA MET A 79 -1.79 1.06 -9.21
C MET A 79 -1.82 0.65 -7.75
N LEU A 80 -0.72 0.06 -7.27
CA LEU A 80 -0.46 -0.24 -5.87
C LEU A 80 0.73 0.61 -5.40
N LEU A 81 0.54 1.36 -4.31
CA LEU A 81 1.59 2.03 -3.55
C LEU A 81 1.83 1.26 -2.25
N ASP A 82 2.95 0.55 -2.18
CA ASP A 82 3.37 -0.15 -0.97
C ASP A 82 4.23 0.76 -0.11
N LEU A 83 3.61 1.28 0.94
CA LEU A 83 4.21 2.17 1.93
C LEU A 83 4.08 1.56 3.34
N ALA A 84 3.96 0.22 3.40
CA ALA A 84 3.99 -0.57 4.63
C ALA A 84 5.44 -0.99 4.95
N TRP A 85 5.66 -1.53 6.15
CA TRP A 85 6.99 -1.95 6.63
C TRP A 85 7.12 -3.47 6.82
N ASN A 86 6.04 -4.25 6.66
CA ASN A 86 5.98 -5.65 7.08
C ASN A 86 5.53 -6.60 5.96
N ILE A 87 5.83 -6.26 4.70
CA ILE A 87 5.46 -7.02 3.51
C ILE A 87 6.72 -7.29 2.70
N ASP A 88 6.99 -8.54 2.34
CA ASP A 88 8.16 -8.87 1.54
C ASP A 88 8.09 -8.24 0.13
N ALA A 89 9.07 -7.39 -0.17
CA ALA A 89 9.13 -6.63 -1.41
C ALA A 89 9.18 -7.53 -2.68
N PRO A 90 10.05 -8.55 -2.77
CA PRO A 90 10.04 -9.49 -3.91
C PRO A 90 8.67 -10.15 -4.14
N THR A 91 8.00 -10.56 -3.05
CA THR A 91 6.70 -11.24 -3.10
C THR A 91 5.60 -10.34 -3.67
N ILE A 92 5.45 -9.11 -3.15
CA ILE A 92 4.41 -8.19 -3.63
C ILE A 92 4.69 -7.62 -5.02
N ILE A 93 5.96 -7.37 -5.35
CA ILE A 93 6.38 -6.93 -6.70
C ILE A 93 6.06 -8.02 -7.72
N GLY A 94 6.40 -9.27 -7.41
CA GLY A 94 6.10 -10.42 -8.26
C GLY A 94 4.60 -10.56 -8.50
N TRP A 95 3.79 -10.47 -7.45
CA TRP A 95 2.34 -10.50 -7.58
C TRP A 95 1.81 -9.39 -8.50
N CYS A 96 2.29 -8.15 -8.32
CA CYS A 96 1.85 -7.02 -9.15
C CYS A 96 2.23 -7.21 -10.63
N HIS A 97 3.45 -7.68 -10.90
CA HIS A 97 3.91 -7.99 -12.24
C HIS A 97 3.00 -9.02 -12.92
N ASP A 98 2.70 -10.13 -12.24
CA ASP A 98 1.91 -11.24 -12.79
C ASP A 98 0.44 -10.85 -13.03
N HIS A 99 -0.07 -9.84 -12.33
CA HIS A 99 -1.45 -9.34 -12.47
C HIS A 99 -1.55 -8.04 -13.29
N GLY A 100 -0.45 -7.56 -13.88
CA GLY A 100 -0.43 -6.33 -14.68
C GLY A 100 -0.74 -5.06 -13.89
N VAL A 101 -0.49 -5.06 -12.58
CA VAL A 101 -0.68 -3.94 -11.67
C VAL A 101 0.60 -3.11 -11.63
N ARG A 102 0.49 -1.78 -11.75
CA ARG A 102 1.65 -0.90 -11.59
C ARG A 102 2.00 -0.80 -10.10
N TYR A 103 3.28 -0.89 -9.78
CA TYR A 103 3.77 -0.93 -8.41
C TYR A 103 4.75 0.22 -8.12
N LEU A 104 4.69 0.76 -6.92
CA LEU A 104 5.68 1.71 -6.38
C LEU A 104 5.83 1.46 -4.87
N ASN A 105 7.06 1.49 -4.37
CA ASN A 105 7.36 1.49 -2.94
C ASN A 105 8.49 2.47 -2.61
N THR A 106 8.88 2.51 -1.33
CA THR A 106 9.98 3.36 -0.84
C THR A 106 11.11 2.59 -0.15
N SER A 107 10.99 1.28 0.02
CA SER A 107 11.98 0.44 0.72
C SER A 107 11.93 -1.01 0.25
N VAL A 108 12.97 -1.78 0.56
CA VAL A 108 12.97 -3.25 0.42
C VAL A 108 12.66 -3.80 1.80
N GLU A 109 11.45 -4.32 1.98
CA GLU A 109 10.97 -4.88 3.24
C GLU A 109 10.92 -6.41 3.16
N LEU A 110 10.89 -7.04 4.33
CA LEU A 110 10.74 -8.48 4.50
C LEU A 110 9.45 -8.78 5.26
N TRP A 111 8.96 -10.02 5.15
CA TRP A 111 8.01 -10.53 6.13
C TRP A 111 8.71 -10.62 7.49
N ASN A 112 8.02 -10.19 8.56
CA ASN A 112 8.52 -10.23 9.94
C ASN A 112 9.96 -9.73 10.11
N PRO A 113 10.29 -8.48 9.72
CA PRO A 113 11.68 -8.01 9.69
C PRO A 113 12.33 -7.88 11.08
N TYR A 114 11.56 -8.04 12.15
CA TYR A 114 12.04 -8.04 13.53
C TYR A 114 12.16 -9.43 14.15
N GLU A 115 11.79 -10.48 13.42
CA GLU A 115 12.10 -11.85 13.79
C GLU A 115 13.64 -11.98 13.76
N ASP A 116 14.24 -12.37 14.87
CA ASP A 116 15.70 -12.50 15.05
C ASP A 116 16.57 -11.24 15.06
N LEU A 117 16.00 -10.02 15.15
CA LEU A 117 16.80 -8.77 15.24
C LEU A 117 17.82 -8.73 16.38
N ALA A 118 17.55 -9.42 17.49
CA ALA A 118 18.47 -9.52 18.62
C ALA A 118 19.67 -10.45 18.33
N SER A 119 19.56 -11.31 17.32
CA SER A 119 20.53 -12.33 16.93
C SER A 119 21.19 -12.06 15.57
N THR A 120 20.65 -11.16 14.75
CA THR A 120 21.25 -10.76 13.47
C THR A 120 22.38 -9.74 13.68
N PRO A 121 23.64 -10.06 13.32
CA PRO A 121 24.75 -9.12 13.39
C PRO A 121 24.51 -7.90 12.48
N PRO A 122 25.00 -6.69 12.81
CA PRO A 122 24.77 -5.47 12.00
C PRO A 122 25.30 -5.51 10.55
N LEU A 123 26.04 -6.56 10.18
CA LEU A 123 26.66 -6.73 8.87
C LEU A 123 25.93 -7.78 8.00
N ASP A 124 24.95 -8.47 8.57
CA ASP A 124 24.12 -9.49 7.92
C ASP A 124 22.67 -9.00 7.82
#